data_AF-A0A933QUD8-F1
#
_entry.id   AF-A0A933QUD8-F1
#
_cell.length_a   1.000
_cell.length_b   1.000
_cell.length_c   1.000
_cell.angle_alpha   90.00
_cell.angle_beta   90.00
_cell.angle_gamma   90.00
#
_symmetry.space_group_name_H-M   'P 1'
#
loop_
_entity.id
_entity.type
_entity.pdbx_description
1 polymer ?
#
loop_
_entity_poly.entity_id
_entity_poly.type
_entity_poly.pdbx_seq_one_letter_code
_entity_poly.pdbx_strand_id
1 'polypeptide(L)'
;MTHHFFARMQSTRAFTVMVFSSIAFLAAILVSARALPFPTELSTRMAFGAMVVLFGWISLNDFRTRRVPNSVTYPLMLVGLGRAVSWLDATFLFYWVVLFTVWQLRFMGGGDAKLLMGLFGLFPDFELAWFVALSILVTGLPYLAYKYRYQWRAVPRRLFWRVITCQFLPSSAEFEKESVPYAFSFCLAGAAYMVMQVVQ
;
A
#
# COMPACT_ATOMS: atom_id res chain seq x y z
N MET A 1 8.03 32.68 20.40
CA MET A 1 8.20 31.76 19.25
C MET A 1 8.90 30.43 19.60
N THR A 2 8.95 30.03 20.89
CA THR A 2 9.68 28.83 21.36
C THR A 2 8.77 27.67 21.79
N HIS A 3 7.49 27.92 22.09
CA HIS A 3 6.55 26.85 22.52
C HIS A 3 6.07 25.93 21.38
N HIS A 4 6.08 26.38 20.11
CA HIS A 4 5.70 25.52 18.98
C HIS A 4 6.79 24.52 18.56
N PHE A 5 8.04 24.74 18.96
CA PHE A 5 9.16 23.88 18.59
C PHE A 5 9.25 22.64 19.50
N PHE A 6 8.88 22.78 20.77
CA PHE A 6 8.90 21.67 21.75
C PHE A 6 7.80 20.62 21.48
N ALA A 7 6.62 21.04 21.02
CA ALA A 7 5.53 20.12 20.66
C ALA A 7 5.85 19.23 19.44
N ARG A 8 6.69 19.71 18.50
CA ARG A 8 7.17 18.89 17.37
C ARG A 8 8.23 17.86 17.78
N MET A 9 9.00 18.13 18.83
CA MET A 9 10.07 17.23 19.29
C MET A 9 9.58 16.09 20.19
N GLN A 10 8.48 16.27 20.92
CA GLN A 10 7.84 15.19 21.67
C GLN A 10 7.18 14.15 20.74
N SER A 11 6.66 14.59 19.59
CA SER A 11 6.08 13.72 18.57
C SER A 11 7.11 12.79 17.91
N THR A 12 8.34 13.26 17.66
CA THR A 12 9.36 12.45 17.00
C THR A 12 9.90 11.34 17.89
N ARG A 13 10.06 11.56 19.20
CA ARG A 13 10.53 10.50 20.12
C ARG A 13 9.49 9.39 20.30
N ALA A 14 8.21 9.74 20.47
CA ALA A 14 7.12 8.77 20.54
C ALA A 14 6.98 7.98 19.22
N PHE A 15 7.11 8.65 18.08
CA PHE A 15 7.08 8.01 16.76
C PHE A 15 8.27 7.05 16.55
N THR A 16 9.46 7.43 16.99
CA THR A 16 10.65 6.59 16.89
C THR A 16 10.50 5.34 17.74
N VAL A 17 10.07 5.47 19.00
CA VAL A 17 9.83 4.33 19.90
C VAL A 17 8.75 3.40 19.34
N MET A 18 7.68 3.94 18.75
CA MET A 18 6.60 3.16 18.14
C MET A 18 7.06 2.41 16.86
N VAL A 19 7.90 3.04 16.03
CA VAL A 19 8.47 2.40 14.83
C VAL A 19 9.44 1.28 15.21
N PHE A 20 10.34 1.53 16.18
CA PHE A 20 11.28 0.51 16.65
C PHE A 20 10.55 -0.64 17.36
N SER A 21 9.51 -0.38 18.15
CA SER A 21 8.72 -1.45 18.78
C SER A 21 7.95 -2.27 17.74
N SER A 22 7.45 -1.65 16.67
CA SER A 22 6.75 -2.35 15.58
C SER A 22 7.70 -3.21 14.74
N ILE A 23 8.90 -2.68 14.44
CA ILE A 23 9.94 -3.43 13.72
C ILE A 23 10.46 -4.58 14.59
N ALA A 24 10.72 -4.33 15.87
CA ALA A 24 11.18 -5.37 16.80
C ALA A 24 10.11 -6.45 17.00
N PHE A 25 8.82 -6.09 17.07
CA PHE A 25 7.71 -7.04 17.16
C PHE A 25 7.58 -7.88 15.88
N LEU A 26 7.66 -7.26 14.70
CA LEU A 26 7.60 -7.97 13.41
C LEU A 26 8.83 -8.85 13.15
N ALA A 27 10.02 -8.36 13.52
CA ALA A 27 11.26 -9.14 13.46
C ALA A 27 11.23 -10.30 14.46
N ALA A 28 10.69 -10.09 15.67
CA ALA A 28 10.48 -11.16 16.64
C ALA A 28 9.48 -12.20 16.13
N ILE A 29 8.39 -11.79 15.46
CA ILE A 29 7.45 -12.72 14.80
C ILE A 29 8.14 -13.52 13.68
N LEU A 30 8.95 -12.88 12.84
CA LEU A 30 9.66 -13.53 11.74
C LEU A 30 10.79 -14.47 12.19
N VAL A 31 11.56 -14.08 13.21
CA VAL A 31 12.60 -14.92 13.82
C VAL A 31 11.95 -16.09 14.56
N SER A 32 10.84 -15.86 15.24
CA SER A 32 10.05 -16.93 15.88
C SER A 32 9.44 -17.87 14.83
N ALA A 33 9.07 -17.38 13.65
CA ALA A 33 8.55 -18.20 12.56
C ALA A 33 9.59 -19.15 11.93
N ARG A 34 10.90 -18.88 12.08
CA ARG A 34 11.97 -19.82 11.70
C ARG A 34 12.28 -20.88 12.77
N ALA A 35 11.90 -20.61 14.02
CA ALA A 35 12.17 -21.49 15.16
C ALA A 35 10.96 -22.35 15.58
N LEU A 36 9.77 -22.06 15.07
CA LEU A 36 8.55 -22.77 15.44
C LEU A 36 8.23 -23.91 14.44
N PRO A 37 8.08 -25.15 14.93
CA PRO A 37 7.63 -26.26 14.10
C PRO A 37 6.16 -26.02 13.71
N PHE A 38 5.94 -25.71 12.43
CA PHE A 38 4.63 -25.54 11.78
C PHE A 38 3.72 -24.43 12.34
N PRO A 39 2.96 -23.72 11.48
CA PRO A 39 1.91 -22.84 11.96
C PRO A 39 0.82 -23.69 12.61
N THR A 40 0.63 -23.56 13.92
CA THR A 40 -0.65 -23.94 14.52
C THR A 40 -1.72 -23.08 13.86
N GLU A 41 -2.91 -23.63 13.56
CA GLU A 41 -4.00 -22.87 12.92
C GLU A 41 -4.29 -21.53 13.64
N LEU A 42 -4.05 -21.50 14.95
CA LEU A 42 -4.17 -20.31 15.78
C LEU A 42 -3.24 -19.17 15.31
N SER A 43 -2.00 -19.46 14.92
CA SER A 43 -1.03 -18.48 14.41
C SER A 43 -1.50 -17.85 13.10
N THR A 44 -2.07 -18.66 12.19
CA THR A 44 -2.58 -18.18 10.90
C THR A 44 -3.80 -17.28 11.09
N ARG A 45 -4.73 -17.66 11.97
CA ARG A 45 -5.91 -16.85 12.31
C ARG A 45 -5.52 -15.53 12.97
N MET A 46 -4.52 -15.54 13.85
CA MET A 46 -4.00 -14.32 14.48
C MET A 46 -3.31 -13.40 13.45
N ALA A 47 -2.50 -13.95 12.55
CA ALA A 47 -1.87 -13.18 11.47
C ALA A 47 -2.91 -12.55 10.53
N PHE A 48 -3.95 -13.30 10.17
CA PHE A 48 -5.08 -12.80 9.41
C PHE A 48 -5.79 -11.65 10.14
N GLY A 49 -6.15 -11.84 11.40
CA GLY A 49 -6.78 -10.80 12.22
C GLY A 49 -5.92 -9.54 12.31
N ALA A 50 -4.62 -9.70 12.53
CA ALA A 50 -3.68 -8.58 12.57
C ALA A 50 -3.59 -7.83 11.23
N MET A 51 -3.57 -8.55 10.10
CA MET A 51 -3.58 -7.95 8.76
C MET A 51 -4.88 -7.18 8.48
N VAL A 52 -6.04 -7.73 8.84
CA VAL A 52 -7.33 -7.05 8.68
C VAL A 52 -7.37 -5.77 9.51
N VAL A 53 -6.91 -5.81 10.77
CA VAL A 53 -6.80 -4.62 11.62
C VAL A 53 -5.84 -3.60 11.02
N LEU A 54 -4.68 -4.04 10.52
CA LEU A 54 -3.70 -3.18 9.86
C LEU A 54 -4.29 -2.50 8.62
N PHE A 55 -4.99 -3.23 7.75
CA PHE A 55 -5.64 -2.71 6.56
C PHE A 55 -6.78 -1.75 6.89
N GLY A 56 -7.58 -2.06 7.91
CA GLY A 56 -8.59 -1.14 8.42
C GLY A 56 -7.97 0.16 8.93
N TRP A 57 -6.85 0.08 9.65
CA TRP A 57 -6.11 1.24 10.13
C TRP A 57 -5.51 2.07 8.99
N ILE A 58 -4.86 1.43 8.00
CA ILE A 58 -4.30 2.10 6.82
C ILE A 58 -5.41 2.83 6.06
N SER A 59 -6.53 2.14 5.80
CA SER A 59 -7.70 2.71 5.15
C SER A 59 -8.23 3.95 5.89
N LEU A 60 -8.43 3.85 7.21
CA LEU A 60 -8.92 4.96 8.01
C LEU A 60 -7.94 6.14 8.03
N ASN A 61 -6.64 5.86 8.12
CA ASN A 61 -5.61 6.88 8.09
C ASN A 61 -5.49 7.55 6.71
N ASP A 62 -5.68 6.81 5.62
CA ASP A 62 -5.67 7.33 4.27
C ASP A 62 -6.84 8.31 4.04
N PHE A 63 -8.05 7.98 4.51
CA PHE A 63 -9.17 8.92 4.47
C PHE A 63 -8.91 10.23 5.24
N ARG A 64 -8.16 10.16 6.35
CA ARG A 64 -7.86 11.34 7.19
C ARG A 64 -6.71 12.17 6.65
N THR A 65 -5.65 11.53 6.18
CA THR A 65 -4.36 12.19 5.90
C THR A 65 -3.95 12.18 4.44
N ARG A 66 -4.66 11.39 3.59
CA ARG A 66 -4.33 11.12 2.18
C ARG A 66 -2.88 10.65 1.97
N ARG A 67 -2.32 10.00 2.99
CA ARG A 67 -0.93 9.57 3.04
C ARG A 67 -0.86 8.23 3.74
N VAL A 68 -0.25 7.27 3.07
CA VAL A 68 0.12 6.00 3.69
C VAL A 68 1.41 6.21 4.50
N PRO A 69 1.40 5.95 5.82
CA PRO A 69 2.54 6.22 6.66
C PRO A 69 3.69 5.25 6.34
N ASN A 70 4.89 5.81 6.15
CA ASN A 70 6.12 5.05 5.91
C ASN A 70 6.45 4.07 7.05
N SER A 71 5.97 4.34 8.27
CA SER A 71 6.12 3.45 9.43
C SER A 71 5.40 2.11 9.25
N VAL A 72 4.45 2.01 8.33
CA VAL A 72 3.72 0.77 8.04
C VAL A 72 4.24 0.12 6.76
N THR A 73 4.50 0.91 5.71
CA THR A 73 4.92 0.36 4.43
C THR A 73 6.33 -0.21 4.46
N TYR A 74 7.28 0.42 5.15
CA TYR A 74 8.65 -0.12 5.21
C TYR A 74 8.73 -1.45 5.98
N PRO A 75 8.12 -1.61 7.17
CA PRO A 75 8.09 -2.91 7.81
C PRO A 75 7.39 -3.97 6.97
N LEU A 76 6.28 -3.63 6.29
CA LEU A 76 5.58 -4.55 5.40
C LEU A 76 6.48 -5.02 4.24
N MET A 77 7.19 -4.09 3.60
CA MET A 77 8.18 -4.40 2.56
C MET A 77 9.33 -5.26 3.09
N LEU A 78 9.83 -4.97 4.30
CA LEU A 78 10.90 -5.74 4.93
C LEU A 78 10.46 -7.19 5.19
N VAL A 79 9.22 -7.37 5.70
CA VAL A 79 8.62 -8.69 5.93
C VAL A 79 8.49 -9.46 4.61
N GLY A 80 7.97 -8.82 3.56
CA GLY A 80 7.85 -9.42 2.23
C GLY A 80 9.21 -9.81 1.65
N LEU A 81 10.21 -8.93 1.76
CA LEU A 81 11.57 -9.22 1.32
C LEU A 81 12.19 -10.39 2.11
N GLY A 82 11.99 -10.43 3.42
CA GLY A 82 12.44 -11.52 4.28
C GLY A 82 11.83 -12.87 3.88
N ARG A 83 10.52 -12.90 3.59
CA ARG A 83 9.82 -14.07 3.04
C ARG A 83 10.44 -14.48 1.70
N ALA A 84 10.54 -13.56 0.75
CA ALA A 84 11.05 -13.86 -0.59
C ALA A 84 12.47 -14.42 -0.57
N VAL A 85 13.38 -13.82 0.20
CA VAL A 85 14.75 -14.33 0.39
C VAL A 85 14.76 -15.70 1.04
N SER A 86 13.88 -15.94 2.02
CA SER A 86 13.82 -17.23 2.71
C SER A 86 13.34 -18.38 1.82
N TRP A 87 12.49 -18.09 0.83
CA TRP A 87 11.92 -19.09 -0.08
C TRP A 87 12.57 -19.09 -1.48
N LEU A 88 13.59 -18.25 -1.69
CA LEU A 88 14.25 -18.03 -2.99
C LEU A 88 13.24 -17.75 -4.12
N ASP A 89 12.15 -17.09 -3.78
CA ASP A 89 11.08 -16.75 -4.72
C ASP A 89 11.52 -15.53 -5.52
N ALA A 90 11.73 -15.68 -6.84
CA ALA A 90 12.11 -14.56 -7.71
C ALA A 90 10.88 -13.80 -8.24
N THR A 91 9.68 -14.34 -8.08
CA THR A 91 8.43 -13.78 -8.66
C THR A 91 8.10 -12.42 -8.07
N PHE A 92 8.41 -12.18 -6.79
CA PHE A 92 8.20 -10.87 -6.16
C PHE A 92 9.00 -9.76 -6.86
N LEU A 93 10.20 -10.05 -7.39
CA LEU A 93 11.04 -9.05 -8.08
C LEU A 93 10.33 -8.52 -9.32
N PHE A 94 9.63 -9.39 -10.05
CA PHE A 94 8.84 -8.98 -11.21
C PHE A 94 7.79 -7.94 -10.80
N TYR A 95 6.98 -8.23 -9.78
CA TYR A 95 5.99 -7.27 -9.27
C TYR A 95 6.63 -5.99 -8.75
N TRP A 96 7.75 -6.08 -8.03
CA TRP A 96 8.46 -4.92 -7.51
C TRP A 96 9.01 -4.02 -8.62
N VAL A 97 9.59 -4.59 -9.66
CA VAL A 97 10.10 -3.84 -10.83
C VAL A 97 8.94 -3.17 -11.56
N VAL A 98 7.82 -3.87 -11.77
CA VAL A 98 6.63 -3.29 -12.40
C VAL A 98 6.08 -2.14 -11.56
N LEU A 99 5.86 -2.33 -10.25
CA LEU A 99 5.34 -1.30 -9.35
C LEU A 99 6.28 -0.11 -9.22
N PHE A 100 7.59 -0.36 -9.13
CA PHE A 100 8.60 0.69 -9.12
C PHE A 100 8.58 1.49 -10.42
N THR A 101 8.43 0.83 -11.57
CA THR A 101 8.32 1.49 -12.88
C THR A 101 7.05 2.34 -12.96
N VAL A 102 5.91 1.82 -12.54
CA VAL A 102 4.63 2.55 -12.47
C VAL A 102 4.75 3.79 -11.57
N TRP A 103 5.47 3.66 -10.45
CA TRP A 103 5.76 4.78 -9.55
C TRP A 103 6.72 5.81 -10.18
N GLN A 104 7.80 5.38 -10.82
CA GLN A 104 8.74 6.28 -11.53
C GLN A 104 8.04 7.06 -12.65
N LEU A 105 7.10 6.40 -13.34
CA LEU A 105 6.22 7.01 -14.32
C LEU A 105 5.12 7.88 -13.69
N ARG A 106 5.07 8.06 -12.36
CA ARG A 106 4.10 8.92 -11.67
C ARG A 106 2.64 8.55 -11.90
N PHE A 107 2.34 7.29 -12.20
CA PHE A 107 0.97 6.80 -12.28
C PHE A 107 0.35 6.59 -10.89
N MET A 108 1.18 6.40 -9.86
CA MET A 108 0.76 6.08 -8.51
C MET A 108 1.58 6.84 -7.47
N GLY A 109 0.99 7.14 -6.32
CA GLY A 109 1.67 7.81 -5.21
C GLY A 109 2.76 6.94 -4.60
N GLY A 110 3.80 7.57 -4.06
CA GLY A 110 4.92 6.82 -3.46
C GLY A 110 4.51 6.00 -2.22
N GLY A 111 3.48 6.42 -1.48
CA GLY A 111 2.94 5.64 -0.36
C GLY A 111 2.23 4.37 -0.83
N ASP A 112 1.36 4.53 -1.83
CA ASP A 112 0.60 3.45 -2.47
C ASP A 112 1.52 2.41 -3.12
N ALA A 113 2.53 2.88 -3.87
CA ALA A 113 3.50 1.99 -4.51
C ALA A 113 4.24 1.13 -3.48
N LYS A 114 4.70 1.73 -2.37
CA LYS A 114 5.36 0.99 -1.29
C LYS A 114 4.41 0.02 -0.57
N LEU A 115 3.15 0.42 -0.38
CA LEU A 115 2.13 -0.46 0.19
C LEU A 115 1.92 -1.70 -0.68
N LEU A 116 1.76 -1.52 -2.00
CA LEU A 116 1.64 -2.62 -2.94
C LEU A 116 2.93 -3.45 -3.01
N MET A 117 4.11 -2.84 -2.99
CA MET A 117 5.37 -3.59 -2.95
C MET A 117 5.45 -4.45 -1.68
N GLY A 118 5.01 -3.93 -0.54
CA GLY A 118 4.91 -4.72 0.69
C GLY A 118 3.92 -5.88 0.56
N LEU A 119 2.74 -5.61 0.00
CA LEU A 119 1.68 -6.61 -0.18
C LEU A 119 2.10 -7.72 -1.15
N PHE A 120 2.65 -7.39 -2.31
CA PHE A 120 3.17 -8.36 -3.28
C PHE A 120 4.49 -9.00 -2.84
N GLY A 121 5.25 -8.37 -1.94
CA GLY A 121 6.37 -9.04 -1.28
C GLY A 121 5.88 -10.14 -0.34
N LEU A 122 4.75 -9.93 0.33
CA LEU A 122 4.11 -10.92 1.22
C LEU A 122 3.37 -12.00 0.44
N PHE A 123 2.69 -11.65 -0.65
CA PHE A 123 1.86 -12.54 -1.47
C PHE A 123 2.12 -12.26 -2.97
N PRO A 124 3.19 -12.81 -3.57
CA PRO A 124 3.55 -12.58 -4.97
C PRO A 124 2.66 -13.40 -5.93
N ASP A 125 1.35 -13.29 -5.77
CA ASP A 125 0.37 -14.13 -6.44
C ASP A 125 -0.41 -13.37 -7.52
N PHE A 126 -0.67 -14.04 -8.64
CA PHE A 126 -1.41 -13.46 -9.75
C PHE A 126 -2.88 -13.19 -9.40
N GLU A 127 -3.46 -14.01 -8.51
CA GLU A 127 -4.80 -13.80 -7.99
C GLU A 127 -4.91 -12.49 -7.21
N LEU A 128 -3.92 -12.17 -6.37
CA LEU A 128 -3.87 -10.89 -5.67
C LEU A 128 -3.83 -9.72 -6.67
N ALA A 129 -3.06 -9.84 -7.75
CA ALA A 129 -3.03 -8.83 -8.82
C ALA A 129 -4.41 -8.60 -9.44
N TRP A 130 -5.18 -9.68 -9.67
CA TRP A 130 -6.56 -9.58 -10.11
C TRP A 130 -7.46 -8.90 -9.08
N PHE A 131 -7.36 -9.25 -7.79
CA PHE A 131 -8.14 -8.59 -6.75
C PHE A 131 -7.81 -7.10 -6.64
N VAL A 132 -6.53 -6.72 -6.76
CA VAL A 132 -6.10 -5.32 -6.76
C VAL A 132 -6.68 -4.61 -7.99
N ALA A 133 -6.54 -5.18 -9.18
CA ALA A 133 -7.08 -4.59 -10.41
C ALA A 133 -8.61 -4.42 -10.34
N LEU A 134 -9.32 -5.45 -9.87
CA LEU A 134 -10.78 -5.43 -9.71
C LEU A 134 -11.20 -4.40 -8.65
N SER A 135 -10.50 -4.31 -7.53
CA SER A 135 -10.79 -3.34 -6.48
C SER A 135 -10.58 -1.90 -6.95
N ILE A 136 -9.48 -1.63 -7.68
CA ILE A 136 -9.27 -0.32 -8.32
C ILE A 136 -10.37 -0.04 -9.34
N LEU A 137 -10.80 -1.02 -10.13
CA LEU A 137 -11.87 -0.84 -11.11
C LEU A 137 -13.19 -0.50 -10.42
N VAL A 138 -13.58 -1.29 -9.41
CA VAL A 138 -14.86 -1.17 -8.69
C VAL A 138 -14.93 0.10 -7.85
N THR A 139 -13.84 0.51 -7.20
CA THR A 139 -13.82 1.71 -6.35
C THR A 139 -13.39 2.97 -7.11
N GLY A 140 -12.43 2.82 -8.02
CA GLY A 140 -11.83 3.91 -8.78
C GLY A 140 -12.76 4.42 -9.88
N LEU A 141 -13.41 3.55 -10.66
CA LEU A 141 -14.31 4.03 -11.72
C LEU A 141 -15.48 4.87 -11.17
N PRO A 142 -16.22 4.47 -10.12
CA PRO A 142 -17.27 5.31 -9.55
C PRO A 142 -16.73 6.62 -8.98
N TYR A 143 -15.56 6.57 -8.34
CA TYR A 143 -14.92 7.77 -7.81
C TYR A 143 -14.53 8.75 -8.93
N LEU A 144 -13.89 8.27 -10.00
CA LEU A 144 -13.56 9.08 -11.17
C LEU A 144 -14.83 9.59 -11.85
N ALA A 145 -15.84 8.75 -12.04
CA ALA A 145 -17.13 9.14 -12.63
C ALA A 145 -17.79 10.26 -11.81
N TYR A 146 -17.80 10.14 -10.48
CA TYR A 146 -18.33 11.16 -9.59
C TYR A 146 -17.51 12.46 -9.65
N LYS A 147 -16.17 12.38 -9.58
CA LYS A 147 -15.26 13.53 -9.63
C LYS A 147 -15.39 14.30 -10.95
N TYR A 148 -15.51 13.59 -12.07
CA TYR A 148 -15.55 14.17 -13.41
C TYR A 148 -16.98 14.34 -13.97
N ARG A 149 -18.04 14.07 -13.20
CA ARG A 149 -19.43 14.14 -13.69
C ARG A 149 -19.82 15.47 -14.31
N TYR A 150 -19.25 16.58 -13.84
CA TYR A 150 -19.49 17.92 -14.38
C TYR A 150 -18.49 18.35 -15.46
N GLN A 151 -17.36 17.65 -15.59
CA GLN A 151 -16.27 18.01 -16.51
C GLN A 151 -16.08 16.99 -17.65
N TRP A 152 -16.95 15.98 -17.77
CA TRP A 152 -16.82 14.88 -18.74
C TRP A 152 -16.63 15.33 -20.19
N ARG A 153 -17.25 16.45 -20.60
CA ARG A 153 -17.07 17.03 -21.94
C ARG A 153 -15.67 17.62 -22.18
N ALA A 154 -14.96 18.02 -21.11
CA ALA A 154 -13.60 18.58 -21.19
C ALA A 154 -12.51 17.51 -21.09
N VAL A 155 -12.83 16.32 -20.57
CA VAL A 155 -11.90 15.19 -20.43
C VAL A 155 -11.25 14.77 -21.75
N PRO A 156 -11.99 14.50 -22.85
CA PRO A 156 -11.37 14.08 -24.11
C PRO A 156 -10.46 15.17 -24.67
N ARG A 157 -10.82 16.45 -24.51
CA ARG A 157 -10.00 17.58 -24.95
C ARG A 157 -8.68 17.66 -24.18
N ARG A 158 -8.69 17.44 -22.85
CA ARG A 158 -7.46 17.40 -22.03
C ARG A 158 -6.58 16.19 -22.36
N LEU A 159 -7.17 15.02 -22.56
CA LEU A 159 -6.46 13.80 -22.98
C LEU A 159 -5.79 14.01 -24.35
N PHE A 160 -6.53 14.55 -25.32
CA PHE A 160 -6.01 14.86 -26.65
C PHE A 160 -4.82 15.81 -26.60
N TRP A 161 -4.92 16.90 -25.82
CA TRP A 161 -3.81 17.83 -25.63
C TRP A 161 -2.60 17.18 -24.95
N ARG A 162 -2.79 16.25 -24.01
CA ARG A 162 -1.70 15.50 -23.36
C ARG A 162 -0.99 14.54 -24.32
N VAL A 163 -1.75 13.86 -25.18
CA VAL A 163 -1.19 12.99 -26.23
C VAL A 163 -0.36 13.82 -27.21
N ILE A 164 -0.85 14.98 -27.65
CA ILE A 164 -0.14 15.85 -28.60
C ILE A 164 1.12 16.47 -27.99
N THR A 165 1.04 16.93 -26.74
CA THR A 165 2.18 17.56 -26.06
C THR A 165 3.21 16.55 -25.54
N CYS A 166 3.00 15.26 -25.76
CA CYS A 166 3.79 14.16 -25.18
C CYS A 166 3.91 14.24 -23.64
N GLN A 167 3.05 15.05 -22.98
CA GLN A 167 2.95 15.12 -21.53
C GLN A 167 1.98 14.06 -21.04
N PHE A 168 2.33 12.79 -21.30
CA PHE A 168 1.57 11.65 -20.81
C PHE A 168 1.53 11.59 -19.28
N LEU A 169 2.52 12.19 -18.61
CA LEU A 169 2.68 12.13 -17.16
C LEU A 169 2.24 13.44 -16.49
N PRO A 170 1.41 13.38 -15.43
CA PRO A 170 1.03 14.56 -14.66
C PRO A 170 2.25 15.19 -13.97
N SER A 171 2.23 16.52 -13.86
CA SER A 171 3.25 17.25 -13.10
C SER A 171 3.12 16.96 -11.60
N SER A 172 4.22 17.07 -10.84
CA SER A 172 4.22 16.78 -9.39
C SER A 172 3.21 17.65 -8.61
N ALA A 173 3.06 18.91 -9.01
CA ALA A 173 2.11 19.83 -8.38
C ALA A 173 0.65 19.42 -8.65
N GLU A 174 0.35 18.90 -9.84
CA GLU A 174 -0.98 18.39 -10.18
C GLU A 174 -1.27 17.09 -9.42
N PHE A 175 -0.28 16.20 -9.31
CA PHE A 175 -0.41 14.94 -8.58
C PHE A 175 -0.66 15.16 -7.08
N GLU A 176 0.04 16.10 -6.44
CA GLU A 176 -0.18 16.43 -5.02
C GLU A 176 -1.56 17.06 -4.76
N LYS A 177 -2.06 17.86 -5.71
CA LYS A 177 -3.37 18.50 -5.58
C LYS A 177 -4.52 17.52 -5.82
N GLU A 178 -4.32 16.53 -6.69
CA GLU A 178 -5.36 15.60 -7.14
C GLU A 178 -5.22 14.18 -6.59
N SER A 179 -4.42 13.97 -5.53
CA SER A 179 -4.19 12.65 -4.93
C SER A 179 -5.51 11.94 -4.59
N VAL A 180 -5.76 10.81 -5.24
CA VAL A 180 -6.91 9.95 -4.97
C VAL A 180 -6.51 8.93 -3.90
N PRO A 181 -7.32 8.73 -2.85
CA PRO A 181 -7.04 7.75 -1.80
C PRO A 181 -7.27 6.32 -2.32
N TYR A 182 -6.27 5.72 -2.97
CA TYR A 182 -6.33 4.34 -3.46
C TYR A 182 -5.94 3.30 -2.42
N ALA A 183 -5.39 3.71 -1.27
CA ALA A 183 -4.95 2.77 -0.23
C ALA A 183 -6.11 1.90 0.28
N PHE A 184 -7.32 2.46 0.34
CA PHE A 184 -8.53 1.70 0.66
C PHE A 184 -8.76 0.54 -0.32
N SER A 185 -8.63 0.78 -1.62
CA SER A 185 -8.82 -0.23 -2.66
C SER A 185 -7.82 -1.37 -2.53
N PHE A 186 -6.56 -1.06 -2.24
CA PHE A 186 -5.52 -2.07 -2.03
C PHE A 186 -5.74 -2.88 -0.75
N CYS A 187 -6.15 -2.21 0.33
CA CYS A 187 -6.49 -2.87 1.60
C CYS A 187 -7.70 -3.81 1.42
N LEU A 188 -8.72 -3.38 0.68
CA LEU A 188 -9.89 -4.19 0.36
C LEU A 188 -9.50 -5.43 -0.47
N ALA A 189 -8.64 -5.26 -1.48
CA ALA A 189 -8.14 -6.36 -2.30
C ALA A 189 -7.34 -7.38 -1.48
N GLY A 190 -6.42 -6.90 -0.63
CA GLY A 190 -5.63 -7.77 0.23
C GLY A 190 -6.50 -8.52 1.25
N ALA A 191 -7.50 -7.87 1.83
CA ALA A 191 -8.45 -8.52 2.74
C ALA A 191 -9.28 -9.60 2.02
N ALA A 192 -9.82 -9.28 0.84
CA ALA A 192 -10.59 -10.23 0.04
C ALA A 192 -9.76 -11.46 -0.37
N TYR A 193 -8.52 -11.23 -0.82
CA TYR A 193 -7.58 -12.29 -1.15
C TYR A 193 -7.30 -13.19 0.07
N MET A 194 -7.04 -12.61 1.24
CA MET A 194 -6.80 -13.40 2.44
C MET A 194 -8.03 -14.19 2.91
N VAL A 195 -9.25 -13.64 2.77
CA VAL A 195 -10.48 -14.40 3.05
C VAL A 195 -10.60 -15.60 2.13
N MET A 196 -10.29 -15.44 0.84
CA MET A 196 -10.31 -16.54 -0.13
C MET A 196 -9.32 -17.64 0.26
N GLN A 197 -8.11 -17.27 0.67
CA GLN A 197 -7.06 -18.21 1.12
C GLN A 197 -7.42 -18.96 2.41
N VAL A 198 -8.24 -18.39 3.28
CA VAL A 198 -8.68 -19.06 4.53
C VAL A 198 -9.84 -20.04 4.29
N VAL A 199 -10.60 -19.85 3.21
CA VAL A 199 -11.77 -20.69 2.89
C VAL A 199 -11.40 -21.96 2.11
N GLN A 200 -10.25 -21.96 1.43
CA GLN A 200 -9.71 -23.11 0.69
C GLN A 200 -8.96 -24.08 1.60
#